data_AF-A0A8D8AHY8-F1
#
_entry.id   AF-A0A8D8AHY8-F1
#
_cell.length_a   1.000
_cell.length_b   1.000
_cell.length_c   1.000
_cell.angle_alpha   90.00
_cell.angle_beta   90.00
_cell.angle_gamma   90.00
#
_symmetry.space_group_name_H-M   'P 1'
#
loop_
_entity.id
_entity.type
_entity.pdbx_description
1 polymer ?
#
loop_
_entity_poly.entity_id
_entity_poly.type
_entity_poly.pdbx_seq_one_letter_code
_entity_poly.pdbx_strand_id
1 'polypeptide(L)'
;MNRNMKRQLEKFKEEIKSNLTRSSKSEKNADGLQEVEREVDRYKDILQNLNKRIATTVSAGQPQDAPAKEKRIRKVPEFVLGQLMEDSVKDLPPGLLRDVLDKCARLEKTVASEIITNELSVENSVSKNLNDIIERHLATIQKQKRTVGKCAQEYEATR
;
A
#
# COMPACT_ATOMS: atom_id res chain seq x y z
N MET A 1 -52.97 37.52 27.40
CA MET A 1 -51.69 36.78 27.59
C MET A 1 -50.68 37.71 28.25
N ASN A 2 -50.17 37.36 29.44
CA ASN A 2 -49.25 38.19 30.22
C ASN A 2 -47.90 38.38 29.47
N ARG A 3 -47.27 39.56 29.57
CA ARG A 3 -45.99 39.91 28.92
C ARG A 3 -44.87 38.91 29.24
N ASN A 4 -44.85 38.37 30.46
CA ASN A 4 -43.89 37.33 30.86
C ASN A 4 -44.09 36.00 30.11
N MET A 5 -45.35 35.64 29.84
CA MET A 5 -45.69 34.39 29.16
C MET A 5 -45.34 34.45 27.67
N LYS A 6 -45.47 35.63 27.03
CA LYS A 6 -44.99 35.84 25.65
C LYS A 6 -43.47 35.71 25.53
N ARG A 7 -42.71 36.23 26.50
CA ARG A 7 -41.23 36.11 26.51
C ARG A 7 -40.76 34.68 26.67
N GLN A 8 -41.40 33.88 27.52
CA GLN A 8 -41.03 32.47 27.66
C GLN A 8 -41.34 31.65 26.40
N LEU A 9 -42.44 31.96 25.72
CA LEU A 9 -42.82 31.25 24.49
C LEU A 9 -41.86 31.55 23.33
N GLU A 10 -41.37 32.79 23.20
CA GLU A 10 -40.35 33.13 22.20
C GLU A 10 -38.99 32.47 22.51
N LYS A 11 -38.57 32.43 23.77
CA LYS A 11 -37.35 31.69 24.17
C LYS A 11 -37.44 30.20 23.85
N PHE A 12 -38.57 29.58 24.16
CA PHE A 12 -38.82 28.17 23.84
C PHE A 12 -38.80 27.91 22.33
N LYS A 13 -39.36 28.83 21.53
CA LYS A 13 -39.34 28.76 20.07
C LYS A 13 -37.93 28.89 19.50
N GLU A 14 -37.07 29.73 20.09
CA GLU A 14 -35.66 29.84 19.70
C GLU A 14 -34.84 28.60 20.10
N GLU A 15 -35.08 28.03 21.29
CA GLU A 15 -34.46 26.78 21.71
C GLU A 15 -34.81 25.63 20.78
N ILE A 16 -36.09 25.49 20.39
CA ILE A 16 -36.52 24.48 19.41
C ILE A 16 -35.82 24.68 18.07
N LYS A 17 -35.75 25.92 17.54
CA LYS A 17 -35.07 26.21 16.27
C LYS A 17 -33.57 25.90 16.33
N SER A 18 -32.91 26.26 17.44
CA SER A 18 -31.50 25.94 17.68
C SER A 18 -31.29 24.43 17.73
N ASN A 19 -32.13 23.68 18.45
CA ASN A 19 -32.03 22.23 18.55
C ASN A 19 -32.30 21.52 17.20
N LEU A 20 -33.28 21.98 16.43
CA LEU A 20 -33.57 21.44 15.10
C LEU A 20 -32.40 21.66 14.12
N THR A 21 -31.77 22.85 14.20
CA THR A 21 -30.61 23.19 13.36
C THR A 21 -29.34 22.42 13.77
N ARG A 22 -29.16 22.15 15.08
CA ARG A 22 -28.07 21.26 15.56
C ARG A 22 -28.30 19.81 15.17
N SER A 23 -29.54 19.31 15.28
CA SER A 23 -29.90 17.93 14.89
C SER A 23 -29.62 17.69 13.41
N SER A 24 -30.08 18.59 12.53
CA SER A 24 -29.85 18.47 11.08
C SER A 24 -28.38 18.61 10.64
N LYS A 25 -27.56 19.40 11.35
CA LYS A 25 -26.10 19.43 11.13
C LYS A 25 -25.42 18.14 11.60
N SER A 26 -25.90 17.54 12.69
CA SER A 26 -25.40 16.26 13.20
C SER A 26 -25.68 15.11 12.22
N GLU A 27 -26.88 15.07 11.64
CA GLU A 27 -27.28 14.06 10.64
C GLU A 27 -26.42 14.16 9.36
N LYS A 28 -26.18 15.38 8.84
CA LYS A 28 -25.30 15.59 7.68
C LYS A 28 -23.84 15.17 7.94
N ASN A 29 -23.37 15.35 9.16
CA ASN A 29 -22.03 14.91 9.54
C ASN A 29 -21.93 13.39 9.70
N ALA A 30 -23.01 12.72 10.13
CA ALA A 30 -23.07 11.27 10.23
C ALA A 30 -22.98 10.59 8.85
N ASP A 31 -23.67 11.14 7.84
CA ASP A 31 -23.59 10.64 6.45
C ASP A 31 -22.17 10.78 5.87
N GLY A 32 -21.54 11.94 6.05
CA GLY A 32 -20.16 12.16 5.61
C GLY A 32 -19.15 11.25 6.31
N LEU A 33 -19.33 11.01 7.61
CA LEU A 33 -18.50 10.07 8.36
C LEU A 33 -18.66 8.64 7.83
N GLN A 34 -19.88 8.19 7.57
CA GLN A 34 -20.14 6.85 7.05
C GLN A 34 -19.52 6.63 5.66
N GLU A 35 -19.45 7.68 4.83
CA GLU A 35 -18.77 7.63 3.54
C GLU A 35 -17.25 7.46 3.69
N VAL A 36 -16.63 8.25 4.56
CA VAL A 36 -15.20 8.13 4.89
C VAL A 36 -14.89 6.74 5.46
N GLU A 37 -15.76 6.21 6.32
CA GLU A 37 -15.58 4.87 6.89
C GLU A 37 -15.63 3.74 5.85
N ARG A 38 -16.49 3.86 4.83
CA ARG A 38 -16.53 2.93 3.69
C ARG A 38 -15.27 3.06 2.83
N GLU A 39 -14.77 4.28 2.67
CA GLU A 39 -13.56 4.52 1.90
C GLU A 39 -12.32 3.91 2.57
N VAL A 40 -12.20 4.03 3.89
CA VAL A 40 -11.15 3.37 4.68
C VAL A 40 -11.16 1.86 4.50
N ASP A 41 -12.34 1.23 4.51
CA ASP A 41 -12.46 -0.22 4.31
C ASP A 41 -12.08 -0.61 2.86
N ARG A 42 -12.42 0.22 1.85
CA ARG A 42 -11.95 0.01 0.47
C ARG A 42 -10.43 0.10 0.37
N TYR A 43 -9.81 1.11 0.98
CA TYR A 43 -8.35 1.23 0.97
C TYR A 43 -7.67 0.06 1.66
N LYS A 44 -8.24 -0.44 2.76
CA LYS A 44 -7.77 -1.67 3.40
C LYS A 44 -7.70 -2.82 2.43
N ASP A 45 -8.82 -3.11 1.76
CA ASP A 45 -8.91 -4.27 0.87
C ASP A 45 -7.95 -4.13 -0.31
N ILE A 46 -7.85 -2.93 -0.90
CA ILE A 46 -6.91 -2.66 -1.99
C ILE A 46 -5.47 -2.89 -1.54
N LEU A 47 -5.07 -2.33 -0.39
CA LEU A 47 -3.70 -2.45 0.13
C LEU A 47 -3.36 -3.90 0.49
N GLN A 48 -4.27 -4.62 1.16
CA GLN A 48 -4.06 -6.02 1.53
C GLN A 48 -3.95 -6.93 0.30
N ASN A 49 -4.81 -6.73 -0.70
CA ASN A 49 -4.76 -7.48 -1.96
C ASN A 49 -3.48 -7.19 -2.75
N LEU A 50 -3.08 -5.92 -2.83
CA LEU A 50 -1.83 -5.53 -3.49
C LEU A 50 -0.62 -6.15 -2.79
N ASN A 51 -0.57 -6.06 -1.46
CA ASN A 51 0.51 -6.62 -0.66
C ASN A 51 0.62 -8.15 -0.82
N LYS A 52 -0.50 -8.86 -0.84
CA LYS A 52 -0.54 -10.32 -1.11
C LYS A 52 -0.01 -10.67 -2.51
N ARG A 53 -0.33 -9.86 -3.52
CA ARG A 53 0.16 -10.08 -4.90
C ARG A 53 1.65 -9.80 -5.06
N ILE A 54 2.20 -8.84 -4.30
CA ILE A 54 3.63 -8.50 -4.33
C ILE A 54 4.44 -9.52 -3.49
N ALA A 55 3.87 -10.04 -2.41
CA ALA A 55 4.53 -10.98 -1.52
C ALA A 55 5.08 -12.22 -2.24
N THR A 56 4.38 -12.73 -3.26
CA THR A 56 4.83 -13.90 -4.05
C THR A 56 6.07 -13.62 -4.88
N THR A 57 6.19 -12.40 -5.42
CA THR A 57 7.37 -11.96 -6.17
C THR A 57 8.56 -11.68 -5.24
N VAL A 58 8.28 -11.05 -4.09
CA VAL A 58 9.28 -10.74 -3.05
C VAL A 58 9.88 -11.99 -2.42
N SER A 59 9.08 -13.03 -2.16
CA SER A 59 9.57 -14.29 -1.58
C SER A 59 10.66 -14.95 -2.42
N ALA A 60 10.59 -14.81 -3.75
CA ALA A 60 11.60 -15.34 -4.68
C ALA A 60 12.97 -14.64 -4.58
N GLY A 61 13.07 -13.55 -3.81
CA GLY A 61 14.31 -12.83 -3.52
C GLY A 61 14.89 -13.05 -2.14
N GLN A 62 14.25 -13.87 -1.30
CA GLN A 62 14.74 -14.12 0.05
C GLN A 62 16.01 -14.99 0.02
N PRO A 63 16.91 -14.86 1.01
CA PRO A 63 18.15 -15.64 1.07
C PRO A 63 17.93 -17.16 1.03
N GLN A 64 16.83 -17.65 1.63
CA GLN A 64 16.45 -19.06 1.57
C GLN A 64 16.01 -19.55 0.18
N ASP A 65 15.76 -18.66 -0.77
CA ASP A 65 15.21 -18.95 -2.09
C ASP A 65 16.22 -18.64 -3.22
N ALA A 66 17.52 -18.86 -2.94
CA ALA A 66 18.59 -18.73 -3.91
C ALA A 66 18.33 -19.44 -5.26
N PRO A 67 17.72 -20.64 -5.31
CA PRO A 67 17.34 -21.28 -6.58
C PRO A 67 16.30 -20.49 -7.38
N ALA A 68 15.40 -19.76 -6.72
CA ALA A 68 14.40 -18.92 -7.38
C ALA A 68 15.03 -17.66 -7.96
N LYS A 69 15.95 -17.02 -7.23
CA LYS A 69 16.76 -15.89 -7.73
C LYS A 69 17.56 -16.29 -8.97
N GLU A 70 18.26 -17.42 -8.93
CA GLU A 70 19.04 -17.93 -10.06
C GLU A 70 18.15 -18.17 -11.30
N LYS A 71 16.96 -18.74 -11.11
CA LYS A 71 15.99 -18.91 -12.21
C LYS A 71 15.51 -17.59 -12.80
N ARG A 72 15.38 -16.52 -11.99
CA ARG A 72 15.06 -15.17 -12.49
C ARG A 72 16.23 -14.62 -13.31
N ILE A 73 17.46 -14.69 -12.80
CA ILE A 73 18.68 -14.24 -13.49
C ILE A 73 18.80 -14.89 -14.88
N ARG A 74 18.58 -16.20 -14.96
CA ARG A 74 18.69 -16.94 -16.23
C ARG A 74 17.68 -16.54 -17.32
N LYS A 75 16.62 -15.82 -16.94
CA LYS A 75 15.60 -15.29 -17.86
C LYS A 75 15.89 -13.85 -18.32
N VAL A 76 16.86 -13.19 -17.68
CA VAL A 76 17.24 -11.81 -18.02
C VAL A 76 17.93 -11.81 -19.39
N PRO A 77 17.55 -10.91 -20.32
CA PRO A 77 18.14 -10.84 -21.65
C PRO A 77 19.67 -10.74 -21.66
N GLU A 78 20.25 -9.97 -20.74
CA GLU A 78 21.69 -9.80 -20.53
C GLU A 78 22.36 -11.14 -20.15
N PHE A 79 21.71 -11.98 -19.34
CA PHE A 79 22.23 -13.32 -19.04
C PHE A 79 22.23 -14.19 -20.31
N VAL A 80 21.14 -14.15 -21.08
CA VAL A 80 21.01 -14.92 -22.33
C VAL A 80 22.08 -14.47 -23.34
N LEU A 81 22.29 -13.16 -23.48
CA LEU A 81 23.33 -12.58 -24.32
C LEU A 81 24.73 -13.01 -23.86
N GLY A 82 25.03 -12.89 -22.58
CA GLY A 82 26.30 -13.33 -22.00
C GLY A 82 26.54 -14.82 -22.20
N GLN A 83 25.49 -15.66 -22.17
CA GLN A 83 25.60 -17.09 -22.47
C GLN A 83 25.94 -17.34 -23.94
N LEU A 84 25.28 -16.65 -24.88
CA LEU A 84 25.59 -16.76 -26.31
C LEU A 84 27.02 -16.30 -26.64
N MET A 85 27.49 -15.23 -25.98
CA MET A 85 28.88 -14.77 -26.11
C MET A 85 29.86 -15.83 -25.59
N GLU A 86 29.61 -16.42 -24.42
CA GLU A 86 30.46 -17.47 -23.83
C GLU A 86 30.51 -18.73 -24.70
N ASP A 87 29.40 -19.10 -25.33
CA ASP A 87 29.38 -20.22 -26.27
C ASP A 87 30.20 -19.91 -27.52
N SER A 88 30.11 -18.69 -28.04
CA SER A 88 30.90 -18.23 -29.20
C SER A 88 32.40 -18.16 -28.91
N VAL A 89 32.80 -17.88 -27.67
CA VAL A 89 34.22 -17.86 -27.24
C VAL A 89 34.90 -19.22 -27.43
N LYS A 90 34.15 -20.32 -27.31
CA LYS A 90 34.69 -21.70 -27.43
C LYS A 90 35.22 -21.99 -28.82
N ASP A 91 34.64 -21.35 -29.83
CA ASP A 91 34.99 -21.54 -31.24
C ASP A 91 36.11 -20.60 -31.71
N LEU A 92 36.55 -19.65 -30.86
CA LEU A 92 37.58 -18.68 -31.19
C LEU A 92 38.99 -19.19 -30.84
N PRO A 93 39.99 -18.99 -31.74
CA PRO A 93 41.39 -19.22 -31.39
C PRO A 93 41.86 -18.22 -30.32
N PRO A 94 42.95 -18.51 -29.59
CA PRO A 94 43.55 -17.56 -28.66
C PRO A 94 43.88 -16.21 -29.34
N GLY A 95 43.53 -15.11 -28.69
CA GLY A 95 43.79 -13.77 -29.21
C GLY A 95 42.84 -12.71 -28.64
N LEU A 96 43.08 -11.45 -29.02
CA LEU A 96 42.39 -10.28 -28.45
C LEU A 96 40.86 -10.38 -28.55
N LEU A 97 40.32 -10.86 -29.67
CA LEU A 97 38.87 -11.00 -29.84
C LEU A 97 38.28 -12.00 -28.85
N ARG A 98 38.95 -13.13 -28.62
CA ARG A 98 38.54 -14.14 -27.64
C ARG A 98 38.52 -13.54 -26.23
N ASP A 99 39.58 -12.82 -25.86
CA ASP A 99 39.71 -12.21 -24.53
C ASP A 99 38.65 -11.12 -24.29
N VAL A 100 38.41 -10.27 -25.30
CA VAL A 100 37.38 -9.23 -25.23
C VAL A 100 36.00 -9.87 -25.12
N LEU A 101 35.69 -10.87 -25.94
CA LEU A 101 34.38 -11.53 -25.93
C LEU A 101 34.13 -12.31 -24.64
N ASP A 102 35.14 -13.00 -24.08
CA ASP A 102 35.03 -13.67 -22.77
C ASP A 102 34.76 -12.65 -21.66
N LYS A 103 35.43 -11.50 -21.68
CA LYS A 103 35.20 -10.44 -20.72
C LYS A 103 33.80 -9.83 -20.85
N CYS A 104 33.33 -9.59 -22.07
CA CYS A 104 31.95 -9.13 -22.32
C CYS A 104 30.93 -10.15 -21.81
N ALA A 105 31.12 -11.44 -22.09
CA ALA A 105 30.23 -12.51 -21.62
C ALA A 105 30.09 -12.51 -20.09
N ARG A 106 31.20 -12.36 -19.36
CA ARG A 106 31.20 -12.26 -17.90
C ARG A 106 30.50 -10.99 -17.41
N LEU A 107 30.79 -9.85 -18.03
CA LEU A 107 30.17 -8.56 -17.69
C LEU A 107 28.66 -8.62 -17.86
N GLU A 108 28.15 -9.15 -18.97
CA GLU A 108 26.71 -9.32 -19.22
C GLU A 108 26.03 -10.18 -18.15
N LYS A 109 26.65 -11.30 -17.75
CA LYS A 109 26.14 -12.14 -16.66
C LYS A 109 26.15 -11.41 -15.31
N THR A 110 27.16 -10.57 -15.04
CA THR A 110 27.19 -9.71 -13.86
C THR A 110 26.06 -8.67 -13.90
N VAL A 111 25.85 -8.00 -15.03
CA VAL A 111 24.76 -7.04 -15.22
C VAL A 111 23.41 -7.70 -14.95
N ALA A 112 23.17 -8.91 -15.44
CA ALA A 112 21.94 -9.65 -15.17
C ALA A 112 21.72 -9.92 -13.66
N SER A 113 22.79 -10.25 -12.92
CA SER A 113 22.71 -10.43 -11.47
C SER A 113 22.38 -9.12 -10.73
N GLU A 114 22.98 -8.00 -11.16
CA GLU A 114 22.70 -6.68 -10.60
C GLU A 114 21.26 -6.22 -10.87
N ILE A 115 20.74 -6.47 -12.09
CA ILE A 115 19.34 -6.18 -12.44
C ILE A 115 18.39 -6.87 -11.47
N ILE A 116 18.52 -8.20 -11.29
CA ILE A 116 17.65 -8.94 -10.36
C ILE A 116 17.86 -8.48 -8.92
N THR A 117 19.09 -8.16 -8.52
CA THR A 117 19.37 -7.68 -7.15
C THR A 117 18.69 -6.33 -6.90
N ASN A 118 18.71 -5.42 -7.87
CA ASN A 118 18.01 -4.15 -7.80
C ASN A 118 16.49 -4.33 -7.79
N GLU A 119 15.92 -5.15 -8.68
CA GLU A 119 14.48 -5.46 -8.70
C GLU A 119 14.01 -5.97 -7.34
N LEU A 120 14.70 -6.95 -6.77
CA LEU A 120 14.38 -7.51 -5.46
C LEU A 120 14.47 -6.46 -4.35
N SER A 121 15.45 -5.57 -4.41
CA SER A 121 15.59 -4.47 -3.44
C SER A 121 14.39 -3.52 -3.48
N VAL A 122 13.95 -3.15 -4.68
CA VAL A 122 12.78 -2.30 -4.90
C VAL A 122 11.50 -3.01 -4.45
N GLU A 123 11.29 -4.26 -4.86
CA GLU A 123 10.14 -5.09 -4.48
C GLU A 123 10.02 -5.21 -2.95
N ASN A 124 11.13 -5.48 -2.26
CA ASN A 124 11.19 -5.53 -0.80
C ASN A 124 10.86 -4.19 -0.15
N SER A 125 11.40 -3.09 -0.69
CA SER A 125 11.15 -1.74 -0.17
C SER A 125 9.69 -1.33 -0.30
N VAL A 126 9.07 -1.63 -1.45
CA VAL A 126 7.63 -1.40 -1.69
C VAL A 126 6.80 -2.25 -0.72
N SER A 127 7.09 -3.55 -0.60
CA SER A 127 6.39 -4.45 0.32
C SER A 127 6.48 -3.96 1.77
N LYS A 128 7.66 -3.54 2.22
CA LYS A 128 7.85 -2.97 3.56
C LYS A 128 6.97 -1.73 3.79
N ASN A 129 6.96 -0.79 2.84
CA ASN A 129 6.14 0.41 2.94
C ASN A 129 4.64 0.11 2.93
N LEU A 130 4.18 -0.86 2.14
CA LEU A 130 2.78 -1.28 2.13
C LEU A 130 2.37 -1.92 3.46
N ASN A 131 3.19 -2.82 3.99
CA ASN A 131 2.95 -3.40 5.32
C ASN A 131 2.88 -2.32 6.38
N ASP A 132 3.76 -1.33 6.31
CA ASP A 132 3.77 -0.22 7.25
C ASP A 132 2.48 0.61 7.27
N ILE A 133 1.96 0.92 6.08
CA ILE A 133 0.68 1.63 5.92
C ILE A 133 -0.46 0.79 6.51
N ILE A 134 -0.46 -0.52 6.27
CA ILE A 134 -1.50 -1.44 6.77
C ILE A 134 -1.44 -1.55 8.30
N GLU A 135 -0.26 -1.80 8.86
CA GLU A 135 -0.08 -2.11 10.28
C GLU A 135 -0.11 -0.87 11.18
N ARG A 136 0.41 0.28 10.71
CA ARG A 136 0.44 1.51 11.50
C ARG A 136 -0.74 2.42 11.20
N HIS A 137 -0.84 2.90 9.97
CA HIS A 137 -1.78 3.95 9.63
C HIS A 137 -3.22 3.43 9.58
N LEU A 138 -3.45 2.37 8.81
CA LEU A 138 -4.78 1.83 8.63
C LEU A 138 -5.33 1.20 9.91
N ALA A 139 -4.51 0.45 10.66
CA ALA A 139 -4.93 -0.09 11.96
C ALA A 139 -5.31 1.01 12.96
N THR A 140 -4.58 2.15 12.95
CA THR A 140 -4.89 3.32 13.78
C THR A 140 -6.21 3.95 13.38
N ILE A 141 -6.44 4.18 12.08
CA ILE A 141 -7.70 4.71 11.57
C ILE A 141 -8.87 3.79 11.94
N GLN A 142 -8.70 2.46 11.81
CA GLN A 142 -9.72 1.49 12.23
C GLN A 142 -10.00 1.51 13.74
N LYS A 143 -8.97 1.75 14.57
CA LYS A 143 -9.15 1.94 16.01
C LYS A 143 -9.96 3.20 16.30
N GLN A 144 -9.63 4.32 15.66
CA GLN A 144 -10.35 5.58 15.81
C GLN A 144 -11.80 5.47 15.33
N LYS A 145 -12.06 4.84 14.18
CA LYS A 145 -13.40 4.49 13.68
C LYS A 145 -14.24 3.79 14.75
N ARG A 146 -13.70 2.74 15.39
CA ARG A 146 -14.40 2.04 16.49
C ARG A 146 -14.69 2.94 17.68
N THR A 147 -13.78 3.83 18.05
CA THR A 147 -14.00 4.77 19.16
C THR A 147 -15.09 5.77 18.83
N VAL A 148 -15.07 6.37 17.62
CA VAL A 148 -16.08 7.33 17.18
C VAL A 148 -17.47 6.67 17.14
N GLY A 149 -17.58 5.45 16.59
CA GLY A 149 -18.84 4.71 16.58
C GLY A 149 -19.41 4.46 17.98
N LYS A 150 -18.56 4.14 18.97
CA LYS A 150 -18.98 3.98 20.37
C LYS A 150 -19.48 5.30 20.97
N CYS A 151 -18.72 6.39 20.81
CA CYS A 151 -19.12 7.69 21.33
C CYS A 151 -20.41 8.20 20.70
N ALA A 152 -20.63 7.94 19.41
CA ALA A 152 -21.88 8.27 18.71
C ALA A 152 -23.07 7.49 19.31
N GLN A 153 -22.92 6.17 19.52
CA GLN A 153 -23.95 5.35 20.16
C GLN A 153 -24.25 5.80 21.60
N GLU A 154 -23.23 6.10 22.39
CA GLU A 154 -23.38 6.61 23.76
C GLU A 154 -24.12 7.96 23.79
N TYR A 155 -23.80 8.86 22.86
CA TYR A 155 -24.46 10.15 22.72
C TYR A 155 -25.93 10.01 22.29
N GLU A 156 -26.24 9.12 21.36
CA GLU A 156 -27.62 8.81 20.98
C GLU A 156 -28.40 8.19 22.16
N ALA A 157 -27.78 7.32 22.95
CA ALA A 157 -28.42 6.68 24.10
C ALA A 157 -28.69 7.65 25.27
N THR A 158 -27.98 8.78 25.34
CA THR A 158 -28.19 9.83 26.37
C THR A 158 -29.13 10.95 25.93
N ARG A 159 -29.59 10.93 24.68
CA ARG A 159 -30.51 11.90 24.08
C ARG A 159 -31.96 11.42 24.14
#